data_AF-A0A2P4YHH5-F1
#
_entry.id   AF-A0A2P4YHH5-F1
#
_cell.length_a   1.000
_cell.length_b   1.000
_cell.length_c   1.000
_cell.angle_alpha   90.00
_cell.angle_beta   90.00
_cell.angle_gamma   90.00
#
_symmetry.space_group_name_H-M   'P 1'
#
loop_
_entity.id
_entity.type
_entity.pdbx_description
1 polymer ?
#
loop_
_entity_poly.entity_id
_entity_poly.type
_entity_poly.pdbx_seq_one_letter_code
_entity_poly.pdbx_strand_id
1 'polypeptide(L)'
;MSKILGSRMPLRWLSTFLQRWQNLLESMDGCDGEQLASTVLVDYCQELVVLAGSWKIIGDIIQARSTLGKCFEVARRHLKAPFAIPTAFEDGKSRELRYVAIAAKKLLLECVAFQTSLARNKELIGRHDAPPNVQGSLTKEFWMLFRQAPLSIEIALLLAHSLMKQRHFTMVTGYSDRSAV
;
A
#
# COMPACT_ATOMS: atom_id res chain seq x y z
N MET A 1 -17.66 -12.38 10.35
CA MET A 1 -16.43 -12.65 11.12
C MET A 1 -15.64 -13.76 10.43
N SER A 2 -14.73 -13.37 9.54
CA SER A 2 -14.01 -14.30 8.65
C SER A 2 -12.82 -14.94 9.39
N LYS A 3 -12.90 -16.25 9.61
CA LYS A 3 -11.82 -17.12 10.11
C LYS A 3 -10.81 -17.51 9.01
N ILE A 4 -10.58 -16.67 8.00
CA ILE A 4 -9.64 -16.99 6.90
C ILE A 4 -8.19 -16.60 7.23
N LEU A 5 -7.94 -15.83 8.29
CA LEU A 5 -6.57 -15.46 8.72
C LEU A 5 -5.85 -16.54 9.55
N GLY A 6 -6.43 -17.75 9.67
CA GLY A 6 -5.82 -18.87 10.39
C GLY A 6 -4.83 -19.72 9.58
N SER A 7 -4.76 -19.54 8.25
CA SER A 7 -3.75 -20.24 7.46
C SER A 7 -2.48 -19.40 7.41
N ARG A 8 -1.44 -19.87 8.08
CA ARG A 8 -0.04 -19.44 7.97
C ARG A 8 0.42 -19.50 6.51
N MET A 9 0.09 -18.50 5.70
CA MET A 9 0.79 -18.30 4.44
C MET A 9 2.11 -17.61 4.78
N PRO A 10 3.27 -18.24 4.55
CA PRO A 10 4.55 -17.56 4.75
C PRO A 10 4.56 -16.29 3.90
N LEU A 11 5.10 -15.19 4.41
CA LEU A 11 5.19 -13.90 3.70
C LEU A 11 5.75 -14.01 2.27
N ARG A 12 6.60 -15.02 2.02
CA ARG A 12 7.11 -15.37 0.68
C ARG A 12 6.03 -15.76 -0.33
N TRP A 13 4.96 -16.41 0.13
CA TRP A 13 3.82 -16.77 -0.71
C TRP A 13 2.94 -15.57 -0.99
N LEU A 14 2.85 -14.62 -0.05
CA LEU A 14 2.08 -13.40 -0.25
C LEU A 14 2.65 -12.55 -1.38
N SER A 15 3.97 -12.28 -1.38
CA SER A 15 4.59 -11.51 -2.49
C SER A 15 4.41 -12.22 -3.84
N THR A 16 4.60 -13.54 -3.87
CA THR A 16 4.39 -14.36 -5.07
C THR A 16 2.94 -14.32 -5.55
N PHE A 17 1.99 -14.37 -4.63
CA PHE A 17 0.56 -14.27 -4.94
C PHE A 17 0.22 -12.90 -5.52
N LEU A 18 0.67 -11.81 -4.89
CA LEU A 18 0.44 -10.45 -5.38
C LEU A 18 1.01 -10.24 -6.78
N GLN A 19 2.19 -10.80 -7.04
CA GLN A 19 2.81 -10.73 -8.35
C GLN A 19 2.06 -11.54 -9.41
N ARG A 20 1.54 -12.72 -9.06
CA ARG A 20 0.64 -13.49 -9.94
C ARG A 20 -0.67 -12.76 -10.21
N TRP A 21 -1.25 -12.13 -9.19
CA TRP A 21 -2.46 -11.32 -9.34
C TRP A 21 -2.21 -10.11 -10.25
N GLN A 22 -1.06 -9.44 -10.08
CA GLN A 22 -0.65 -8.38 -11.00
C GLN A 22 -0.54 -8.87 -12.44
N ASN A 23 0.11 -10.01 -12.68
CA ASN A 23 0.24 -10.59 -14.03
C ASN A 23 -1.12 -10.97 -14.63
N LEU A 24 -2.05 -11.47 -13.81
CA LEU A 24 -3.42 -11.77 -14.24
C LEU A 24 -4.13 -10.48 -14.68
N LEU A 25 -4.03 -9.42 -13.88
CA LEU A 25 -4.62 -8.11 -14.20
C LEU A 25 -4.00 -7.51 -15.46
N GLU A 26 -2.67 -7.62 -15.64
CA GLU A 26 -1.98 -7.20 -16.86
C GLU A 26 -2.46 -7.96 -18.10
N SER A 27 -2.79 -9.25 -17.98
CA SER A 27 -3.35 -10.02 -19.10
C SER A 27 -4.75 -9.57 -19.51
N MET A 28 -5.50 -8.93 -18.61
CA MET A 28 -6.81 -8.36 -18.90
C MET A 28 -6.71 -7.00 -19.62
N ASP A 29 -5.62 -6.26 -19.40
CA ASP A 29 -5.33 -4.96 -20.02
C ASP A 29 -5.02 -5.08 -21.53
N GLY A 30 -4.49 -6.24 -21.96
CA GLY A 30 -4.08 -6.49 -23.35
C GLY A 30 -5.19 -6.87 -24.33
N CYS A 31 -6.45 -6.98 -23.89
CA CYS A 31 -7.61 -7.26 -24.76
C CYS A 31 -8.18 -5.99 -25.41
N ASP A 32 -7.29 -5.13 -25.91
CA ASP A 32 -7.56 -3.80 -26.49
C ASP A 32 -8.36 -3.80 -27.83
N GLY A 33 -9.02 -4.91 -28.18
CA GLY A 33 -9.71 -5.06 -29.46
C GLY A 33 -11.16 -4.59 -29.49
N GLU A 34 -11.94 -4.88 -28.46
CA GLU A 34 -13.38 -4.63 -28.49
C GLU A 34 -13.88 -4.28 -27.10
N GLN A 35 -14.34 -3.03 -26.94
CA GLN A 35 -15.28 -2.57 -25.91
C GLN A 35 -15.37 -3.46 -24.66
N LEU A 36 -14.35 -3.41 -23.80
CA LEU A 36 -14.50 -3.96 -22.45
C LEU A 36 -15.76 -3.34 -21.86
N ALA A 37 -16.76 -4.17 -21.54
CA ALA A 37 -18.02 -3.70 -20.99
C ALA A 37 -17.72 -2.84 -19.74
N SER A 38 -18.43 -1.72 -19.60
CA SER A 38 -18.19 -0.72 -18.54
C SER A 38 -18.13 -1.32 -17.12
N THR A 39 -18.83 -2.42 -16.88
CA THR A 39 -18.76 -3.22 -15.63
C THR A 39 -17.38 -3.83 -15.39
N VAL A 40 -16.76 -4.41 -16.41
CA VAL A 40 -15.43 -5.06 -16.31
C VAL A 40 -14.35 -4.04 -15.99
N LEU A 41 -14.51 -2.79 -16.43
CA LEU A 41 -13.57 -1.70 -16.17
C LEU A 41 -13.62 -1.19 -14.73
N VAL A 42 -14.82 -1.09 -14.15
CA VAL A 42 -14.99 -0.73 -12.74
C VAL A 42 -14.35 -1.80 -11.86
N ASP A 43 -14.67 -3.07 -12.13
CA ASP A 43 -14.12 -4.21 -11.39
C ASP A 43 -12.60 -4.28 -11.51
N TYR A 44 -12.06 -4.11 -12.72
CA TYR A 44 -10.62 -4.06 -12.96
C TYR A 44 -9.92 -2.94 -12.17
N CYS A 45 -10.48 -1.72 -12.19
CA CYS A 45 -9.94 -0.62 -11.39
C CYS A 45 -10.02 -0.88 -9.88
N GLN A 46 -11.08 -1.53 -9.40
CA GLN A 46 -11.20 -1.91 -7.98
C GLN A 46 -10.12 -2.91 -7.60
N GLU A 47 -9.92 -3.94 -8.42
CA GLU A 47 -8.87 -4.95 -8.21
C GLU A 47 -7.47 -4.33 -8.17
N LEU A 48 -7.18 -3.36 -9.05
CA LEU A 48 -5.93 -2.60 -9.01
C LEU A 48 -5.76 -1.80 -7.70
N VAL A 49 -6.83 -1.18 -7.18
CA VAL A 49 -6.79 -0.46 -5.91
C VAL A 49 -6.54 -1.42 -4.73
N VAL A 50 -7.18 -2.59 -4.72
CA VAL A 50 -6.97 -3.61 -3.69
C VAL A 50 -5.55 -4.18 -3.75
N LEU A 51 -5.04 -4.47 -4.95
CA LEU A 51 -3.67 -4.93 -5.17
C LEU A 51 -2.66 -3.88 -4.69
N ALA A 52 -2.87 -2.60 -5.02
CA ALA A 52 -2.02 -1.51 -4.53
C ALA A 52 -2.04 -1.39 -3.00
N GLY A 53 -3.21 -1.55 -2.37
CA GLY A 53 -3.32 -1.60 -0.91
C GLY A 53 -2.53 -2.76 -0.30
N SER A 54 -2.55 -3.92 -0.97
CA SER A 54 -1.81 -5.11 -0.56
C SER A 54 -0.29 -4.90 -0.65
N TRP A 55 0.19 -4.29 -1.75
CA TRP A 55 1.59 -3.87 -1.89
C TRP A 55 2.02 -2.91 -0.78
N LYS A 56 1.16 -1.93 -0.45
CA LYS A 56 1.43 -0.98 0.65
C LYS A 56 1.55 -1.69 2.00
N ILE A 57 0.69 -2.67 2.31
CA ILE A 57 0.71 -3.42 3.59
C ILE A 57 2.03 -4.18 3.78
N ILE A 58 2.62 -4.70 2.72
CA ILE A 58 3.95 -5.35 2.76
C ILE A 58 5.13 -4.37 2.66
N GLY A 59 4.85 -3.08 2.49
CA GLY A 59 5.85 -2.02 2.39
C GLY A 59 6.45 -1.83 0.99
N ASP A 60 5.92 -2.49 -0.04
CA ASP A 60 6.34 -2.25 -1.42
C ASP A 60 5.59 -1.05 -2.01
N ILE A 61 6.01 0.14 -1.60
CA ILE A 61 5.36 1.40 -1.99
C ILE A 61 5.57 1.71 -3.48
N ILE A 62 6.67 1.23 -4.07
CA ILE A 62 6.96 1.44 -5.49
C ILE A 62 5.93 0.67 -6.32
N GLN A 63 5.70 -0.61 -6.01
CA GLN A 63 4.68 -1.40 -6.71
C GLN A 63 3.27 -0.90 -6.43
N ALA A 64 2.96 -0.49 -5.20
CA ALA A 64 1.68 0.12 -4.88
C ALA A 64 1.39 1.35 -5.77
N ARG A 65 2.37 2.24 -5.93
CA ARG A 65 2.24 3.45 -6.77
C ARG A 65 2.13 3.11 -8.26
N SER A 66 2.91 2.14 -8.74
CA SER A 66 2.83 1.68 -10.13
C SER A 66 1.44 1.14 -10.46
N THR A 67 0.91 0.27 -9.58
CA THR A 67 -0.43 -0.32 -9.71
C THR A 67 -1.53 0.77 -9.73
N LEU A 68 -1.42 1.77 -8.86
CA LEU A 68 -2.35 2.93 -8.86
C LEU A 68 -2.25 3.75 -10.13
N GLY A 69 -1.03 3.91 -10.68
CA GLY A 69 -0.81 4.55 -11.98
C GLY A 69 -1.66 3.94 -13.08
N LYS A 70 -1.68 2.61 -13.17
CA LYS A 70 -2.52 1.87 -14.13
C LYS A 70 -4.01 2.14 -13.94
N CYS A 71 -4.49 2.15 -12.69
CA CYS A 71 -5.89 2.48 -12.39
C CYS A 71 -6.25 3.90 -12.88
N PHE A 72 -5.35 4.89 -12.70
CA PHE A 72 -5.58 6.24 -13.23
C PHE A 72 -5.55 6.30 -14.75
N GLU A 73 -4.70 5.52 -15.42
CA GLU A 73 -4.68 5.45 -16.88
C GLU A 73 -6.00 4.93 -17.43
N VAL A 74 -6.51 3.82 -16.88
CA VAL A 74 -7.82 3.25 -17.22
C VAL A 74 -8.92 4.27 -16.98
N ALA A 75 -8.99 4.82 -15.75
CA ALA A 75 -10.01 5.80 -15.42
C ALA A 75 -9.96 7.04 -16.34
N ARG A 76 -8.76 7.50 -16.73
CA ARG A 76 -8.58 8.65 -17.63
C ARG A 76 -9.07 8.35 -19.04
N ARG A 77 -8.76 7.17 -19.58
CA ARG A 77 -9.22 6.74 -20.91
C ARG A 77 -10.75 6.71 -20.99
N HIS A 78 -11.42 6.27 -19.93
CA HIS A 78 -12.88 6.11 -19.91
C HIS A 78 -13.65 7.36 -19.52
N LEU A 79 -13.22 8.12 -18.51
CA LEU A 79 -14.00 9.25 -17.99
C LEU A 79 -13.89 10.51 -18.85
N LYS A 80 -12.86 10.64 -19.72
CA LYS A 80 -12.57 11.79 -20.61
C LYS A 80 -12.51 13.19 -19.96
N ALA A 81 -12.86 13.32 -18.68
CA ALA A 81 -12.91 14.53 -17.89
C ALA A 81 -12.02 14.41 -16.64
N PRO A 82 -11.65 15.53 -16.00
CA PRO A 82 -10.93 15.48 -14.73
C PRO A 82 -11.74 14.71 -13.69
N PHE A 83 -11.12 13.74 -13.01
CA PHE A 83 -11.77 12.87 -12.01
C PHE A 83 -12.58 13.60 -10.93
N ALA A 84 -12.34 14.90 -10.72
CA ALA A 84 -12.96 15.69 -9.68
C ALA A 84 -14.30 16.33 -10.08
N ILE A 85 -14.68 16.33 -11.35
CA ILE A 85 -15.85 17.09 -11.83
C ILE A 85 -16.97 16.12 -12.27
N PRO A 86 -18.09 16.06 -11.52
CA PRO A 86 -19.30 15.40 -11.97
C PRO A 86 -19.86 16.06 -13.24
N THR A 87 -20.27 15.26 -14.21
CA THR A 87 -21.00 15.74 -15.38
C THR A 87 -22.50 15.61 -15.12
N ALA A 88 -23.29 16.57 -15.62
CA ALA A 88 -24.73 16.66 -15.34
C ALA A 88 -25.56 15.44 -15.80
N PHE A 89 -25.01 14.61 -16.71
CA PHE A 89 -25.66 13.43 -17.28
C PHE A 89 -24.77 12.18 -17.20
N GLU A 90 -24.01 12.07 -16.12
CA GLU A 90 -23.13 10.92 -15.93
C GLU A 90 -23.92 9.62 -15.72
N ASP A 91 -23.58 8.59 -16.50
CA ASP A 91 -24.10 7.24 -16.29
C ASP A 91 -23.66 6.65 -14.93
N GLY A 92 -24.39 5.64 -14.45
CA GLY A 92 -24.11 5.03 -13.14
C GLY A 92 -22.69 4.44 -13.04
N LYS A 93 -22.14 3.96 -14.16
CA LYS A 93 -20.85 3.25 -14.19
C LYS A 93 -19.64 4.18 -14.21
N SER A 94 -19.73 5.30 -14.92
CA SER A 94 -18.76 6.40 -14.89
C SER A 94 -18.71 7.00 -13.48
N ARG A 95 -19.86 7.11 -12.82
CA ARG A 95 -19.92 7.52 -11.41
C ARG A 95 -19.19 6.53 -10.49
N GLU A 96 -19.44 5.23 -10.64
CA GLU A 96 -18.73 4.17 -9.90
C GLU A 96 -17.22 4.23 -10.16
N LEU A 97 -16.80 4.31 -11.42
CA LEU A 97 -15.39 4.42 -11.81
C LEU A 97 -14.73 5.67 -11.21
N ARG A 98 -15.46 6.79 -11.13
CA ARG A 98 -14.97 8.00 -10.44
C ARG A 98 -14.76 7.73 -8.95
N TYR A 99 -15.69 7.07 -8.27
CA TYR A 99 -15.51 6.73 -6.86
C TYR A 99 -14.26 5.88 -6.63
N VAL A 100 -14.03 4.90 -7.50
CA VAL A 100 -12.81 4.07 -7.47
C VAL A 100 -11.57 4.92 -7.70
N ALA A 101 -11.57 5.82 -8.69
CA ALA A 101 -10.46 6.72 -8.94
C ALA A 101 -10.18 7.69 -7.78
N ILE A 102 -11.22 8.16 -7.08
CA ILE A 102 -11.07 8.98 -5.87
C ILE A 102 -10.42 8.16 -4.74
N ALA A 103 -10.86 6.92 -4.53
CA ALA A 103 -10.25 6.02 -3.56
C ALA A 103 -8.78 5.72 -3.90
N ALA A 104 -8.48 5.45 -5.17
CA ALA A 104 -7.13 5.28 -5.69
C ALA A 104 -6.26 6.52 -5.41
N LYS A 105 -6.81 7.73 -5.62
CA LYS A 105 -6.11 9.00 -5.34
C LYS A 105 -5.79 9.14 -3.86
N LYS A 106 -6.74 8.82 -2.99
CA LYS A 106 -6.52 8.84 -1.55
C LYS A 106 -5.39 7.89 -1.16
N LEU A 107 -5.41 6.66 -1.67
CA LEU A 107 -4.37 5.67 -1.40
C LEU A 107 -3.00 6.10 -1.95
N LEU A 108 -2.95 6.75 -3.13
CA LEU A 108 -1.71 7.31 -3.67
C LEU A 108 -1.11 8.37 -2.73
N LEU A 109 -1.93 9.29 -2.22
CA LEU A 109 -1.49 10.31 -1.29
C LEU A 109 -0.97 9.70 0.02
N GLU A 110 -1.64 8.65 0.52
CA GLU A 110 -1.14 7.89 1.67
C GLU A 110 0.22 7.24 1.40
N CYS A 111 0.42 6.64 0.21
CA CYS A 111 1.70 6.08 -0.21
C CYS A 111 2.81 7.14 -0.26
N VAL A 112 2.51 8.34 -0.80
CA VAL A 112 3.48 9.45 -0.86
C VAL A 112 3.83 9.97 0.54
N ALA A 113 2.84 10.15 1.41
CA ALA A 113 3.05 10.57 2.79
C ALA A 113 3.88 9.53 3.56
N PHE A 114 3.57 8.26 3.38
CA PHE A 114 4.32 7.15 3.96
C PHE A 114 5.78 7.17 3.49
N GLN A 115 6.03 7.28 2.17
CA GLN A 115 7.39 7.28 1.61
C GLN A 115 8.21 8.47 2.12
N THR A 116 7.59 9.65 2.18
CA THR A 116 8.23 10.87 2.71
C THR A 116 8.59 10.71 4.18
N SER A 117 7.68 10.19 5.00
CA SER A 117 7.93 9.94 6.43
C SER A 117 9.02 8.89 6.63
N LEU A 118 8.98 7.78 5.90
CA LEU A 118 9.99 6.74 5.97
C LEU A 118 11.39 7.26 5.61
N ALA A 119 11.51 8.02 4.50
CA ALA A 119 12.79 8.59 4.07
C ALA A 119 13.38 9.52 5.14
N ARG A 120 12.56 10.43 5.69
CA ARG A 120 12.97 11.34 6.77
C ARG A 120 13.42 10.58 8.02
N ASN A 121 12.67 9.58 8.45
CA ASN A 121 12.98 8.84 9.68
C ASN A 121 14.22 7.93 9.51
N LYS A 122 14.45 7.39 8.30
CA LYS A 122 15.69 6.66 7.97
C LYS A 122 16.92 7.56 8.03
N GLU A 123 16.82 8.79 7.56
CA GLU A 123 17.92 9.74 7.68
C GLU A 123 18.25 10.03 9.16
N LEU A 124 17.22 10.25 9.98
CA LEU A 124 17.38 10.53 11.40
C LEU A 124 17.92 9.35 12.21
N ILE A 125 17.51 8.10 11.90
CA ILE A 125 18.03 6.93 12.62
C ILE A 125 19.52 6.68 12.32
N GLY A 126 19.97 7.04 11.11
CA GLY A 126 21.36 6.93 10.68
C GLY A 126 22.30 7.89 11.41
N ARG A 127 21.78 8.98 12.00
CA ARG A 127 22.57 9.90 12.83
C ARG A 127 22.84 9.24 14.19
N HIS A 128 24.10 8.95 14.50
CA HIS A 128 24.48 8.19 15.70
C HIS A 128 24.15 8.89 17.03
N ASP A 129 24.17 10.23 17.05
CA ASP A 129 24.06 11.03 18.28
C ASP A 129 22.71 11.75 18.45
N ALA A 130 21.61 11.15 17.99
CA ALA A 130 20.29 11.75 18.22
C ALA A 130 19.92 11.69 19.72
N PRO A 131 19.58 12.82 20.36
CA PRO A 131 19.28 12.85 21.79
C PRO A 131 18.03 12.02 22.14
N PRO A 132 17.87 11.60 23.42
CA PRO A 132 16.83 10.62 23.81
C PRO A 132 15.40 11.05 23.47
N ASN A 133 15.09 12.35 23.55
CA ASN A 133 13.80 12.91 23.14
C ASN A 133 13.53 12.75 21.64
N VAL A 134 14.56 12.90 20.80
CA VAL A 134 14.49 12.67 19.35
C VAL A 134 14.31 11.18 19.08
N GLN A 135 15.02 10.31 19.78
CA GLN A 135 14.84 8.86 19.68
C GLN A 135 13.42 8.45 20.03
N GLY A 136 12.86 8.94 21.15
CA GLY A 136 11.50 8.62 21.59
C GLY A 136 10.44 9.01 20.56
N SER A 137 10.59 10.20 19.98
CA SER A 137 9.73 10.65 18.87
C SER A 137 9.89 9.75 17.64
N LEU A 138 11.12 9.39 17.28
CA LEU A 138 11.43 8.53 16.14
C LEU A 138 10.80 7.14 16.26
N THR A 139 10.86 6.53 17.45
CA THR A 139 10.21 5.22 17.69
C THR A 139 8.71 5.31 17.55
N LYS A 140 8.08 6.40 18.00
CA LYS A 140 6.64 6.63 17.81
C LYS A 140 6.29 6.73 16.33
N GLU A 141 7.11 7.43 15.54
CA GLU A 141 6.94 7.50 14.08
C GLU A 141 7.08 6.12 13.41
N PHE A 142 8.09 5.32 13.79
CA PHE A 142 8.22 3.96 13.29
C PHE A 142 7.05 3.05 13.69
N TRP A 143 6.47 3.22 14.88
CA TRP A 143 5.23 2.55 15.25
C TRP A 143 4.07 2.90 14.33
N MET A 144 3.93 4.18 13.98
CA MET A 144 2.88 4.62 13.05
C MET A 144 3.09 4.06 11.65
N LEU A 145 4.33 4.06 11.15
CA LEU A 145 4.68 3.44 9.87
C LEU A 145 4.42 1.94 9.88
N PHE A 146 4.77 1.24 10.97
CA PHE A 146 4.54 -0.19 11.12
C PHE A 146 3.04 -0.52 11.11
N ARG A 147 2.19 0.29 11.74
CA ARG A 147 0.73 0.10 11.67
C ARG A 147 0.17 0.26 10.25
N GLN A 148 0.81 1.06 9.41
CA GLN A 148 0.38 1.26 8.02
C GLN A 148 0.89 0.17 7.07
N ALA A 149 2.04 -0.44 7.38
CA ALA A 149 2.65 -1.50 6.61
C ALA A 149 3.19 -2.62 7.53
N PRO A 150 2.28 -3.35 8.21
CA PRO A 150 2.63 -4.29 9.29
C PRO A 150 3.41 -5.52 8.82
N LEU A 151 3.41 -5.80 7.51
CA LEU A 151 4.13 -6.93 6.94
C LEU A 151 5.48 -6.50 6.32
N SER A 152 5.85 -5.23 6.45
CA SER A 152 7.12 -4.72 5.96
C SER A 152 8.28 -5.11 6.87
N ILE A 153 9.17 -5.95 6.33
CA ILE A 153 10.41 -6.37 7.00
C ILE A 153 11.31 -5.16 7.27
N GLU A 154 11.41 -4.22 6.31
CA GLU A 154 12.24 -3.02 6.45
C GLU A 154 11.80 -2.18 7.67
N ILE A 155 10.49 -1.92 7.81
CA ILE A 155 9.98 -1.12 8.93
C ILE A 155 10.18 -1.88 10.24
N ALA A 156 9.93 -3.19 10.26
CA ALA A 156 10.15 -4.01 11.44
C ALA A 156 11.61 -3.92 11.92
N LEU A 157 12.58 -3.97 11.01
CA LEU A 157 13.99 -3.83 11.32
C LEU A 157 14.34 -2.42 11.83
N LEU A 158 13.82 -1.36 11.18
CA LEU A 158 14.05 0.01 11.62
C LEU A 158 13.46 0.28 13.01
N LEU A 159 12.28 -0.26 13.28
CA LEU A 159 11.61 -0.18 14.57
C LEU A 159 12.39 -0.95 15.65
N ALA A 160 12.84 -2.17 15.35
CA ALA A 160 13.68 -2.95 16.25
C ALA A 160 14.99 -2.21 16.56
N HIS A 161 15.65 -1.64 15.55
CA HIS A 161 16.85 -0.83 15.74
C HIS A 161 16.59 0.40 16.64
N SER A 162 15.48 1.10 16.41
CA SER A 162 15.09 2.24 17.23
C SER A 162 14.83 1.85 18.70
N LEU A 163 14.16 0.72 18.94
CA LEU A 163 13.93 0.18 20.28
C LEU A 163 15.22 -0.27 20.98
N MET A 164 16.15 -0.88 20.24
CA MET A 164 17.46 -1.26 20.77
C MET A 164 18.27 -0.04 21.22
N LYS A 165 18.25 1.07 20.46
CA LYS A 165 18.90 2.33 20.87
C LYS A 165 18.33 2.89 22.17
N GLN A 166 17.06 2.62 22.48
CA GLN A 166 16.40 3.01 23.73
C GLN A 166 16.53 1.98 24.86
N ARG A 167 17.27 0.89 24.65
CA ARG A 167 17.40 -0.22 25.61
C ARG A 167 16.07 -0.90 25.95
N HIS A 168 15.07 -0.80 25.07
CA HIS A 168 13.76 -1.45 25.22
C HIS A 168 13.79 -2.90 24.70
N PHE A 169 14.69 -3.72 25.23
CA PHE A 169 14.98 -5.08 24.73
C PHE A 169 13.81 -6.07 24.87
N THR A 170 12.97 -5.90 25.89
CA THR A 170 11.78 -6.73 26.13
C THR A 170 10.71 -6.57 25.06
N MET A 171 10.59 -5.37 24.48
CA MET A 171 9.68 -5.15 23.35
C MET A 171 10.22 -5.86 22.10
N VAL A 172 11.52 -5.72 21.81
CA VAL A 172 12.15 -6.34 20.63
C VAL A 172 11.98 -7.86 20.62
N THR A 173 12.20 -8.53 21.75
CA THR A 173 12.04 -10.00 21.90
C THR A 173 10.58 -10.43 21.72
N GLY A 174 9.62 -9.71 22.31
CA GLY A 174 8.19 -9.97 22.11
C GLY A 174 7.69 -9.79 20.67
N TYR A 175 8.37 -8.95 19.86
CA TYR A 175 8.07 -8.78 18.43
C TYR A 175 8.67 -9.88 17.56
N SER A 176 9.90 -10.30 17.83
CA SER A 176 10.57 -11.38 17.11
C SER A 176 9.86 -12.72 17.33
N ASP A 177 9.44 -13.01 18.56
CA ASP A 177 8.73 -14.27 18.87
C ASP A 177 7.33 -14.33 18.25
N ARG A 178 6.65 -13.19 18.09
CA ARG A 178 5.34 -13.12 17.41
C ARG A 178 5.42 -13.13 15.90
N SER A 179 6.59 -12.80 15.34
CA SER A 179 6.84 -12.85 13.89
C SER A 179 7.45 -14.19 13.44
N ALA A 180 7.83 -15.05 14.39
CA ALA A 180 8.41 -16.37 14.18
C ALA A 180 7.40 -17.54 14.31
N VAL A 181 6.10 -17.24 14.50
CA VAL A 181 5.00 -18.22 14.72
C VAL A 181 3.90 -18.05 13.69
#